data_AF-A0A8T9BJF9-F1
#
_entry.id   AF-A0A8T9BJF9-F1
#
_cell.length_a   1.000
_cell.length_b   1.000
_cell.length_c   1.000
_cell.angle_alpha   90.00
_cell.angle_beta   90.00
_cell.angle_gamma   90.00
#
_symmetry.space_group_name_H-M   'P 1'
#
loop_
_entity.id
_entity.type
_entity.pdbx_description
1 polymer ?
#
loop_
_entity_poly.entity_id
_entity_poly.type
_entity_poly.pdbx_seq_one_letter_code
_entity_poly.pdbx_strand_id
1 'polypeptide(L)'
;MQFLQSVLFGVLAVEVAAVPFPSSHVLHERRIDTPKAWIKRDRVADSALLPVRIGMTQSNLDKGHDLLMDVSKHDSPKYGKHYSAQEVAEIFAPMQSSVDAVHDW
;
A
#
# COMPACT_ATOMS: atom_id res chain seq x y z
N MET A 1 36.24 38.63 -49.30
CA MET A 1 36.99 37.50 -48.72
C MET A 1 36.80 37.56 -47.21
N GLN A 2 35.84 36.78 -46.73
CA GLN A 2 36.02 35.57 -45.92
C GLN A 2 36.16 35.91 -44.42
N PHE A 3 35.07 35.73 -43.67
CA PHE A 3 34.87 34.66 -42.67
C PHE A 3 35.74 34.91 -41.41
N LEU A 4 35.18 35.07 -40.21
CA LEU A 4 34.50 33.99 -39.51
C LEU A 4 33.71 34.54 -38.31
N GLN A 5 32.46 34.12 -38.19
CA GLN A 5 31.63 34.31 -37.00
C GLN A 5 32.15 33.41 -35.87
N SER A 6 32.04 33.86 -34.62
CA SER A 6 32.11 32.96 -33.46
C SER A 6 31.01 33.38 -32.49
N VAL A 7 29.84 32.78 -32.66
CA VAL A 7 28.68 32.93 -31.78
C VAL A 7 28.95 32.11 -30.51
N LEU A 8 28.93 32.78 -29.37
CA LEU A 8 29.08 32.17 -28.05
C LEU A 8 27.78 31.42 -27.70
N PHE A 9 27.78 30.09 -27.79
CA PHE A 9 26.67 29.27 -27.33
C PHE A 9 26.78 29.07 -25.81
N GLY A 10 26.01 29.85 -25.05
CA GLY A 10 25.80 29.61 -23.62
C GLY A 10 24.84 28.43 -23.42
N VAL A 11 25.34 27.33 -22.85
CA VAL A 11 24.50 26.21 -22.44
C VAL A 11 23.85 26.56 -21.10
N LEU A 12 22.54 26.81 -21.13
CA LEU A 12 21.70 26.83 -19.92
C LEU A 12 21.35 25.38 -19.55
N ALA A 13 22.07 24.83 -18.58
CA ALA A 13 21.66 23.59 -17.93
C ALA A 13 20.46 23.91 -17.01
N VAL A 14 19.25 23.52 -17.44
CA VAL A 14 18.08 23.54 -16.57
C VAL A 14 18.18 22.33 -15.65
N GLU A 15 18.59 22.56 -14.41
CA GLU A 15 18.44 21.55 -13.36
C GLU A 15 16.96 21.45 -12.98
N VAL A 16 16.31 20.38 -13.43
CA VAL A 16 14.99 20.01 -12.92
C VAL A 16 15.19 19.44 -11.53
N ALA A 17 15.18 20.30 -10.52
CA ALA A 17 15.12 19.86 -9.13
C ALA A 17 13.75 19.19 -8.91
N ALA A 18 13.75 17.88 -8.71
CA ALA A 18 12.55 17.17 -8.29
C ALA A 18 12.09 17.74 -6.94
N VAL A 19 10.93 18.41 -6.93
CA VAL A 19 10.35 18.93 -5.69
C VAL A 19 9.96 17.73 -4.83
N PRO A 20 10.50 17.58 -3.60
CA PRO A 20 10.07 16.49 -2.72
C PRO A 20 8.59 16.68 -2.41
N PHE A 21 7.78 15.65 -2.71
CA PHE A 21 6.37 15.63 -2.36
C PHE A 21 6.24 15.68 -0.82
N PRO A 22 5.40 16.57 -0.24
CA PRO A 22 5.24 16.64 1.20
C PRO A 22 4.74 15.28 1.72
N SER A 23 5.48 14.69 2.67
CA SER A 23 5.11 13.41 3.27
C SER A 23 3.98 13.60 4.29
N SER A 24 2.74 13.77 3.85
CA SER A 24 1.57 13.81 4.73
C SER A 24 1.02 12.41 5.04
N HIS A 25 1.89 11.40 5.21
CA HIS A 25 1.47 10.03 5.51
C HIS A 25 1.95 9.61 6.90
N VAL A 26 1.15 8.81 7.59
CA VAL A 26 1.54 8.17 8.84
C VAL A 26 2.20 6.84 8.52
N LEU A 27 3.44 6.68 8.96
CA LEU A 27 4.14 5.41 8.83
C LEU A 27 3.66 4.44 9.91
N HIS A 28 2.86 3.45 9.50
CA HIS A 28 2.36 2.42 10.41
C HIS A 28 3.38 1.29 10.63
N GLU A 29 4.05 0.86 9.57
CA GLU A 29 5.06 -0.20 9.64
C GLU A 29 6.10 -0.02 8.52
N ARG A 30 7.36 -0.34 8.82
CA ARG A 30 8.44 -0.40 7.84
C ARG A 30 9.39 -1.52 8.20
N ARG A 31 9.80 -2.30 7.21
CA ARG A 31 10.93 -3.21 7.38
C ARG A 31 12.23 -2.42 7.44
N ILE A 32 12.97 -2.55 8.55
CA ILE A 32 14.22 -1.81 8.79
C ILE A 32 15.39 -2.46 8.04
N ASP A 33 15.45 -3.79 8.02
CA ASP A 33 16.58 -4.53 7.46
C ASP A 33 16.28 -5.14 6.08
N THR A 34 17.22 -4.97 5.16
CA THR A 34 17.21 -5.67 3.88
C THR A 34 17.81 -7.07 4.08
N PRO A 35 17.15 -8.16 3.63
CA PRO A 35 17.72 -9.49 3.78
C PRO A 35 19.09 -9.59 3.09
N LYS A 36 20.07 -10.24 3.73
CA LYS A 36 21.46 -10.29 3.25
C LYS A 36 21.63 -10.83 1.83
N ALA A 37 20.69 -11.65 1.35
CA ALA A 37 20.70 -12.21 0.01
C ALA A 37 20.26 -11.22 -1.09
N TRP A 38 19.73 -10.04 -0.73
CA TRP A 38 19.22 -9.07 -1.68
C TRP A 38 20.35 -8.13 -2.14
N ILE A 39 20.55 -8.07 -3.45
CA ILE A 39 21.50 -7.15 -4.10
C ILE A 39 20.67 -6.15 -4.89
N LYS A 40 20.86 -4.85 -4.61
CA LYS A 40 20.20 -3.78 -5.36
C LYS A 40 20.59 -3.86 -6.85
N ARG A 41 19.60 -3.82 -7.72
CA ARG A 41 19.76 -3.78 -9.19
C ARG A 41 19.41 -2.39 -9.72
N ASP A 42 19.00 -2.33 -10.98
CA ASP A 42 18.61 -1.10 -11.65
C ASP A 42 17.26 -0.57 -11.18
N ARG A 43 16.98 0.69 -11.52
CA ARG A 43 15.69 1.31 -11.30
C ARG A 43 14.63 0.57 -12.12
N VAL A 44 13.45 0.36 -11.54
CA VAL A 44 12.28 -0.16 -12.25
C VAL A 44 11.90 0.80 -13.40
N ALA A 45 11.58 0.25 -14.57
CA ALA A 45 11.10 1.04 -15.70
C ALA A 45 9.87 1.86 -15.32
N ASP A 46 9.76 3.08 -15.86
CA ASP A 46 8.65 4.00 -15.63
C ASP A 46 7.28 3.43 -16.05
N SER A 47 7.28 2.60 -17.09
CA SER A 47 6.11 1.92 -17.65
C SER A 47 5.77 0.59 -16.97
N ALA A 48 6.51 0.17 -15.94
CA ALA A 48 6.24 -1.08 -15.25
C ALA A 48 4.90 -1.01 -14.51
N LEU A 49 4.05 -2.03 -14.71
CA LEU A 49 2.81 -2.20 -13.95
C LEU A 49 3.10 -2.99 -12.67
N LEU A 50 2.91 -2.36 -11.51
CA LEU A 50 3.07 -2.99 -10.21
C LEU A 50 1.69 -3.31 -9.63
N PRO A 51 1.24 -4.58 -9.63
CA PRO A 51 -0.01 -4.93 -8.96
C PRO A 51 0.16 -4.82 -7.44
N VAL A 52 -0.60 -3.91 -6.83
CA VAL A 52 -0.64 -3.68 -5.39
C VAL A 52 -1.96 -4.13 -4.79
N ARG A 53 -1.92 -4.50 -3.50
CA ARG A 53 -3.11 -4.80 -2.70
C ARG A 53 -3.07 -3.92 -1.46
N ILE A 54 -4.19 -3.31 -1.13
CA ILE A 54 -4.33 -2.42 0.02
C ILE A 54 -5.14 -3.15 1.08
N GLY A 55 -4.54 -3.36 2.25
CA GLY A 55 -5.25 -3.89 3.41
C GLY A 55 -6.11 -2.80 4.03
N MET A 56 -7.42 -2.96 3.97
CA MET A 56 -8.37 -2.00 4.51
C MET A 56 -8.69 -2.28 5.98
N THR A 57 -9.08 -1.24 6.72
CA THR A 57 -9.55 -1.40 8.10
C THR A 57 -10.84 -2.22 8.14
N GLN A 58 -10.85 -3.29 8.92
CA GLN A 58 -11.97 -4.21 9.08
C GLN A 58 -13.03 -3.65 10.04
N SER A 59 -14.30 -3.98 9.77
CA SER A 59 -15.41 -3.66 10.69
C SER A 59 -15.57 -4.73 11.77
N ASN A 60 -16.32 -4.44 12.83
CA ASN A 60 -16.72 -5.42 13.87
C ASN A 60 -15.55 -6.11 14.61
N LEU A 61 -14.36 -5.51 14.64
CA LEU A 61 -13.20 -6.08 15.34
C LEU A 61 -13.45 -6.27 16.84
N ASP A 62 -14.30 -5.44 17.44
CA ASP A 62 -14.77 -5.55 18.82
C ASP A 62 -15.49 -6.88 19.10
N LYS A 63 -16.18 -7.45 18.10
CA LYS A 63 -16.92 -8.72 18.22
C LYS A 63 -16.05 -9.95 18.05
N GLY A 64 -14.80 -9.79 17.59
CA GLY A 64 -13.95 -10.90 17.21
C GLY A 64 -13.72 -11.91 18.34
N HIS A 65 -13.51 -11.41 19.56
CA HIS A 65 -13.34 -12.27 20.74
C HIS A 65 -14.59 -13.10 21.02
N ASP A 66 -15.75 -12.47 21.06
CA ASP A 66 -17.02 -13.13 21.40
C ASP A 66 -17.41 -14.15 20.34
N LEU A 67 -17.28 -13.81 19.06
CA LEU A 67 -17.55 -14.72 17.93
C LEU A 67 -16.63 -15.95 17.98
N LEU A 68 -15.34 -15.75 18.29
CA LEU A 68 -14.40 -16.86 18.45
C LEU A 68 -14.80 -17.75 19.63
N MET A 69 -15.11 -17.16 20.78
CA MET A 69 -15.49 -17.91 21.97
C MET A 69 -16.81 -18.67 21.78
N ASP A 70 -17.76 -18.10 21.03
CA ASP A 70 -19.04 -18.74 20.72
C ASP A 70 -18.87 -20.09 20.01
N VAL A 71 -17.85 -20.23 19.15
CA VAL A 71 -17.58 -21.50 18.44
C VAL A 71 -16.51 -22.36 19.11
N SER A 72 -15.73 -21.81 20.05
CA SER A 72 -14.60 -22.49 20.70
C SER A 72 -14.85 -22.92 22.15
N LYS A 73 -15.84 -22.36 22.85
CA LYS A 73 -16.19 -22.80 24.22
C LYS A 73 -17.03 -24.06 24.21
N HIS A 74 -16.67 -25.05 25.03
CA HIS A 74 -17.34 -26.35 25.08
C HIS A 74 -18.80 -26.27 25.54
N ASP A 75 -19.16 -25.26 26.33
CA ASP A 75 -20.50 -25.05 26.89
C ASP A 75 -21.39 -24.19 25.99
N SER A 76 -20.82 -23.65 24.90
CA SER A 76 -21.58 -22.94 23.90
C SER A 76 -22.44 -23.90 23.06
N PRO A 77 -23.72 -23.59 22.82
CA PRO A 77 -24.56 -24.31 21.83
C PRO A 77 -23.99 -24.31 20.40
N LYS A 78 -23.02 -23.43 20.11
CA LYS A 78 -22.34 -23.31 18.82
C LYS A 78 -20.92 -23.89 18.81
N TYR A 79 -20.51 -24.57 19.87
CA TYR A 79 -19.23 -25.25 19.92
C TYR A 79 -19.00 -26.14 18.68
N GLY A 80 -17.85 -25.97 18.02
CA GLY A 80 -17.47 -26.70 16.81
C GLY A 80 -18.19 -26.28 15.53
N LYS A 81 -19.13 -25.33 15.58
CA LYS A 81 -19.82 -24.77 14.40
C LYS A 81 -19.06 -23.56 13.86
N HIS A 82 -17.87 -23.81 13.29
CA HIS A 82 -17.02 -22.75 12.76
C HIS A 82 -17.64 -22.01 11.58
N TYR A 83 -17.31 -20.73 11.47
CA TYR A 83 -17.67 -19.90 10.32
C TYR A 83 -16.93 -20.35 9.06
N SER A 84 -17.64 -20.29 7.94
CA SER A 84 -17.03 -20.36 6.61
C SER A 84 -16.18 -19.12 6.32
N ALA A 85 -15.28 -19.25 5.33
CA ALA A 85 -14.46 -18.11 4.89
C ALA A 85 -15.33 -16.92 4.41
N GLN A 86 -16.48 -17.20 3.80
CA GLN A 86 -17.41 -16.17 3.34
C GLN A 86 -18.06 -15.45 4.52
N GLU A 87 -18.56 -16.16 5.51
CA GLU A 87 -19.15 -15.54 6.71
C GLU A 87 -18.13 -14.66 7.43
N VAL A 88 -16.88 -15.11 7.58
CA VAL A 88 -15.81 -14.29 8.16
C VAL A 88 -15.57 -13.03 7.31
N ALA A 89 -15.48 -13.18 5.98
CA ALA A 89 -15.28 -12.04 5.09
C ALA A 89 -16.41 -11.01 5.20
N GLU A 90 -17.65 -11.46 5.29
CA GLU A 90 -18.83 -10.59 5.43
C GLU A 90 -18.89 -9.90 6.80
N ILE A 91 -18.62 -10.63 7.89
CA ILE A 91 -18.64 -10.09 9.26
C ILE A 91 -17.60 -8.97 9.41
N PHE A 92 -16.39 -9.15 8.88
CA PHE A 92 -15.27 -8.23 9.05
C PHE A 92 -15.04 -7.31 7.85
N ALA A 93 -15.96 -7.30 6.88
CA ALA A 93 -15.86 -6.46 5.69
C ALA A 93 -15.71 -4.97 6.06
N PRO A 94 -14.84 -4.21 5.39
CA PRO A 94 -14.81 -2.75 5.52
C PRO A 94 -16.16 -2.15 5.11
N MET A 95 -16.46 -0.95 5.60
CA MET A 95 -17.61 -0.19 5.13
C MET A 95 -17.45 0.14 3.65
N GLN A 96 -18.53 0.06 2.86
CA GLN A 96 -18.50 0.38 1.42
C GLN A 96 -17.96 1.79 1.16
N SER A 97 -18.33 2.77 2.00
CA SER A 97 -17.80 4.14 1.89
C SER A 97 -16.27 4.22 2.02
N SER A 98 -15.66 3.37 2.84
CA SER A 98 -14.21 3.29 2.94
C SER A 98 -13.59 2.67 1.69
N VAL A 99 -14.27 1.69 1.08
CA VAL A 99 -13.84 1.04 -0.17
C VAL A 99 -13.87 2.05 -1.30
N ASP A 100 -14.97 2.78 -1.43
CA ASP A 100 -15.15 3.82 -2.44
C ASP A 100 -14.10 4.93 -2.30
N ALA A 101 -13.85 5.39 -1.07
CA ALA A 101 -12.83 6.41 -0.80
C ALA A 101 -11.40 5.99 -1.19
N VAL A 102 -11.07 4.69 -1.10
CA VAL A 102 -9.75 4.16 -1.53
C VAL A 102 -9.69 3.99 -3.05
N HIS A 103 -10.81 3.71 -3.71
CA HIS A 103 -10.87 3.63 -5.17
C HIS A 103 -10.80 5.00 -5.85
N ASP A 104 -11.35 6.04 -5.21
CA ASP A 104 -11.34 7.42 -5.71
C ASP A 104 -9.98 8.13 -5.52
N TRP A 105 -9.14 7.62 -4.62
CA TRP A 105 -7.79 8.11 -4.33
C TRP A 105 -6.79 7.75 -5.43
#